data_AF-A0A6A6PNC3-F1
#
_entry.id   AF-A0A6A6PNC3-F1
#
_cell.length_a   1.000
_cell.length_b   1.000
_cell.length_c   1.000
_cell.angle_alpha   90.00
_cell.angle_beta   90.00
_cell.angle_gamma   90.00
#
_symmetry.space_group_name_H-M   'P 1'
#
loop_
_entity.id
_entity.type
_entity.pdbx_description
1 polymer ?
#
loop_
_entity_poly.entity_id
_entity_poly.type
_entity_poly.pdbx_seq_one_letter_code
_entity_poly.pdbx_strand_id
1 'polypeptide(L)'
;MDNVAVRASMESLTDHLVRSKWTLISGGVALGLFILWRSQHDRASQKRIKAATATEPSLLRKHTTYEAYNTPSHFTYPKIRTFYKEHQQASKLPRDIPLLVFIHGLGGSVAQFEPLLTSLINVASCLAIDLPGCGLSDFSPKDPRAYTTLALAELVVAAIDKFRDAQNGQKVVLIGHSMGCSITALLASSASPLHSSTKDFVAGMVSICPRATSFSAAEVLTLKRLQGLPTYIFDLFRWYDRRGGINSRSVSRMVGEAADEDTRKLQLQFNEQSQSAVFQLMAAGGVGRFELPGQDIWSTIKVPLFLVAGQADHLTPVAEVEQINTWLTERAHGSPQPARTIRSVPLPTVAGDTLGLQRKAQTNAIDLDRPRMDSGTAIQDEHTATKHSFALKTTIFPAPSGHGLMYVSSTVRVLSGMIENFLARHVDERLGQGWQLQHLTTSGKWDVKNLKKWQSIDACSAPIAGLFRAMKTMREVDDVHCPKEFVKHFSRNAVEDGVAIVVDISHETPVYHPKGLEDAGVEYHKFPTVSKETPKAEEVQGFIDLVDKIRETKMVVPPATIGVHCHYGFNRTGFFLICYMVERLDYRLQDAIAEFAEKRPPGVKHSHFVNELYVRYAVHMERRGTVVG
;
A
#
# COMPACT_ATOMS: atom_id res chain seq x y z
N MET A 1 -38.06 33.33 76.72
CA MET A 1 -37.71 31.98 76.19
C MET A 1 -36.64 32.07 75.09
N ASP A 2 -35.91 33.18 75.00
CA ASP A 2 -35.35 33.65 73.71
C ASP A 2 -33.92 33.17 73.44
N ASN A 3 -33.18 32.77 74.48
CA ASN A 3 -31.79 32.29 74.35
C ASN A 3 -31.65 30.92 73.66
N VAL A 4 -32.72 30.13 73.53
CA VAL A 4 -32.65 28.81 72.86
C VAL A 4 -32.82 28.96 71.34
N ALA A 5 -33.75 29.80 70.89
CA ALA A 5 -34.02 30.04 69.48
C ALA A 5 -32.84 30.72 68.75
N VAL A 6 -32.19 31.69 69.41
CA VAL A 6 -31.00 32.35 68.85
C VAL A 6 -29.83 31.36 68.71
N ARG A 7 -29.63 30.48 69.69
CA ARG A 7 -28.53 29.51 69.67
C ARG A 7 -28.68 28.47 68.55
N ALA A 8 -29.90 27.92 68.38
CA ALA A 8 -30.20 26.99 67.29
C ALA A 8 -30.09 27.65 65.90
N SER A 9 -30.46 28.94 65.78
CA SER A 9 -30.30 29.72 64.55
C SER A 9 -28.82 29.94 64.20
N MET A 10 -27.98 30.27 65.19
CA MET A 10 -26.53 30.43 64.99
C MET A 10 -25.84 29.10 64.65
N GLU A 11 -26.21 28.00 65.30
CA GLU A 11 -25.67 26.67 65.01
C GLU A 11 -26.00 26.24 63.56
N SER A 12 -27.25 26.43 63.12
CA SER A 12 -27.69 26.22 61.74
C SER A 12 -26.89 27.03 60.72
N LEU A 13 -26.67 28.33 61.00
CA LEU A 13 -25.86 29.22 60.16
C LEU A 13 -24.39 28.79 60.08
N THR A 14 -23.80 28.35 61.20
CA THR A 14 -22.44 27.81 61.20
C THR A 14 -22.33 26.50 60.42
N ASP A 15 -23.29 25.59 60.54
CA ASP A 15 -23.27 24.31 59.81
C ASP A 15 -23.45 24.53 58.30
N HIS A 16 -24.29 25.50 57.90
CA HIS A 16 -24.44 25.90 56.49
C HIS A 16 -23.16 26.54 55.92
N LEU A 17 -22.47 27.38 56.71
CA LEU A 17 -21.19 27.99 56.31
C LEU A 17 -20.05 26.98 56.26
N VAL A 18 -20.02 26.01 57.18
CA VAL A 18 -19.03 24.92 57.19
C VAL A 18 -19.25 24.00 55.99
N ARG A 19 -20.48 23.56 55.72
CA ARG A 19 -20.80 22.76 54.52
C ARG A 19 -20.45 23.51 53.25
N SER A 20 -20.82 24.78 53.12
CA SER A 20 -20.46 25.65 51.99
C SER A 20 -18.94 25.71 51.75
N LYS A 21 -18.15 25.89 52.81
CA LYS A 21 -16.68 25.84 52.73
C LYS A 21 -16.15 24.47 52.27
N TRP A 22 -16.69 23.36 52.78
CA TRP A 22 -16.31 22.01 52.31
C TRP A 22 -16.69 21.75 50.85
N THR A 23 -17.83 22.25 50.37
CA THR A 23 -18.21 22.15 48.94
C THR A 23 -17.28 22.98 48.05
N LEU A 24 -16.88 24.18 48.49
CA LEU A 24 -15.91 25.02 47.77
C LEU A 24 -14.50 24.42 47.77
N ILE A 25 -14.05 23.86 48.88
CA ILE A 25 -12.74 23.20 49.00
C ILE A 25 -12.71 21.92 48.14
N SER A 26 -13.73 21.07 48.21
CA SER A 26 -13.79 19.85 47.40
C SER A 26 -13.94 20.15 45.91
N GLY A 27 -14.70 21.17 45.52
CA GLY A 27 -14.73 21.69 44.14
C GLY A 27 -13.38 22.24 43.68
N GLY A 28 -12.66 22.97 44.53
CA GLY A 28 -11.31 23.47 44.26
C GLY A 28 -10.26 22.36 44.10
N VAL A 29 -10.32 21.32 44.94
CA VAL A 29 -9.45 20.14 44.82
C VAL A 29 -9.77 19.36 43.55
N ALA A 30 -11.05 19.14 43.23
CA ALA A 30 -11.45 18.47 41.99
C ALA A 30 -10.99 19.26 40.74
N LEU A 31 -11.13 20.59 40.75
CA LEU A 31 -10.63 21.46 39.68
C LEU A 31 -9.11 21.44 39.59
N GLY A 32 -8.39 21.46 40.72
CA GLY A 32 -6.93 21.34 40.76
C GLY A 32 -6.42 20.01 40.21
N LEU A 33 -7.03 18.90 40.63
CA LEU A 33 -6.74 17.56 40.10
C LEU A 33 -7.07 17.46 38.60
N PHE A 34 -8.15 18.08 38.14
CA PHE A 34 -8.50 18.14 36.72
C PHE A 34 -7.50 18.97 35.90
N ILE A 35 -7.04 20.12 36.40
CA ILE A 35 -6.01 20.94 35.74
C ILE A 35 -4.67 20.19 35.69
N LEU A 36 -4.28 19.51 36.78
CA LEU A 36 -3.10 18.66 36.82
C LEU A 36 -3.20 17.49 35.84
N TRP A 37 -4.32 16.77 35.83
CA TRP A 37 -4.59 15.68 34.88
C TRP A 37 -4.51 16.17 33.44
N ARG A 38 -5.17 17.28 33.11
CA ARG A 38 -5.13 17.87 31.76
C ARG A 38 -3.71 18.27 31.37
N SER A 39 -2.98 18.95 32.26
CA SER A 39 -1.60 19.36 32.00
C SER A 39 -0.62 18.19 31.84
N GLN A 40 -0.89 17.05 32.50
CA GLN A 40 -0.15 15.81 32.30
C GLN A 40 -0.56 15.10 31.00
N HIS A 41 -1.86 15.07 30.67
CA HIS A 41 -2.40 14.47 29.45
C HIS A 41 -1.92 15.19 28.19
N ASP A 42 -1.98 16.54 28.17
CA ASP A 42 -1.49 17.37 27.06
C ASP A 42 0.03 17.17 26.84
N ARG A 43 0.82 17.11 27.93
CA ARG A 43 2.26 16.81 27.86
C ARG A 43 2.54 15.38 27.41
N ALA A 44 1.75 14.39 27.84
CA ALA A 44 1.88 13.00 27.39
C ALA A 44 1.53 12.86 25.90
N SER A 45 0.47 13.53 25.44
CA SER A 45 0.07 13.59 24.03
C SER A 45 1.19 14.18 23.16
N GLN A 46 1.73 15.35 23.52
CA GLN A 46 2.86 15.95 22.81
C GLN A 46 4.12 15.06 22.81
N LYS A 47 4.39 14.35 23.92
CA LYS A 47 5.51 13.41 24.02
C LYS A 47 5.32 12.19 23.10
N ARG A 48 4.08 11.71 22.94
CA ARG A 48 3.72 10.61 22.02
C ARG A 48 3.83 11.02 20.56
N ILE A 49 3.37 12.22 20.19
CA ILE A 49 3.54 12.77 18.83
C ILE A 49 5.04 12.86 18.49
N LYS A 50 5.86 13.41 19.40
CA LYS A 50 7.33 13.46 19.21
C LYS A 50 7.99 12.07 19.13
N ALA A 51 7.50 11.09 19.89
CA ALA A 51 8.00 9.72 19.81
C ALA A 51 7.62 9.05 18.49
N ALA A 52 6.41 9.28 17.97
CA ALA A 52 5.98 8.77 16.67
C ALA A 52 6.85 9.32 15.52
N THR A 53 7.27 10.59 15.58
CA THR A 53 8.24 11.15 14.62
C THR A 53 9.61 10.44 14.66
N ALA A 54 10.02 9.91 15.82
CA ALA A 54 11.29 9.19 15.96
C ALA A 54 11.22 7.74 15.44
N THR A 55 10.04 7.13 15.45
CA THR A 55 9.80 5.75 14.95
C THR A 55 9.24 5.71 13.52
N GLU A 56 9.25 6.83 12.80
CA GLU A 56 8.64 6.94 11.46
C GLU A 56 9.40 6.10 10.41
N PRO A 57 8.69 5.35 9.54
CA PRO A 57 9.31 4.57 8.47
C PRO A 57 10.20 5.40 7.54
N SER A 58 11.34 4.81 7.14
CA SER A 58 12.38 5.55 6.43
C SER A 58 11.94 6.11 5.07
N LEU A 59 10.93 5.48 4.44
CA LEU A 59 10.31 5.95 3.21
C LEU A 59 9.64 7.32 3.41
N LEU A 60 8.73 7.41 4.38
CA LEU A 60 8.00 8.65 4.67
C LEU A 60 8.95 9.75 5.12
N ARG A 61 9.89 9.44 6.02
CA ARG A 61 10.85 10.41 6.56
C ARG A 61 11.75 11.04 5.48
N LYS A 62 12.09 10.30 4.41
CA LYS A 62 12.95 10.78 3.31
C LYS A 62 12.22 11.59 2.25
N HIS A 63 10.92 11.37 2.08
CA HIS A 63 10.12 11.90 0.97
C HIS A 63 8.94 12.79 1.44
N THR A 64 9.00 13.27 2.68
CA THR A 64 8.05 14.24 3.25
C THR A 64 8.64 15.65 3.23
N THR A 65 7.88 16.61 2.70
CA THR A 65 8.07 18.05 2.94
C THR A 65 6.91 18.62 3.76
N TYR A 66 7.00 19.90 4.12
CA TYR A 66 5.93 20.64 4.78
C TYR A 66 5.57 21.86 3.94
N GLU A 67 4.36 21.87 3.39
CA GLU A 67 3.92 22.83 2.40
C GLU A 67 2.79 23.72 2.91
N ALA A 68 2.80 25.00 2.51
CA ALA A 68 1.65 25.87 2.67
C ALA A 68 0.73 25.74 1.46
N TYR A 69 -0.59 25.69 1.70
CA TYR A 69 -1.61 25.65 0.66
C TYR A 69 -2.67 26.74 0.88
N ASN A 70 -3.08 27.38 -0.21
CA ASN A 70 -4.20 28.33 -0.23
C ASN A 70 -5.30 27.76 -1.13
N THR A 71 -6.55 27.92 -0.73
CA THR A 71 -7.71 27.35 -1.43
C THR A 71 -8.64 28.42 -2.00
N PRO A 72 -9.44 28.11 -3.03
CA PRO A 72 -10.43 29.03 -3.60
C PRO A 72 -11.41 29.61 -2.56
N SER A 73 -11.82 28.83 -1.56
CA SER A 73 -12.63 29.29 -0.41
C SER A 73 -11.87 30.18 0.60
N HIS A 74 -10.70 30.70 0.23
CA HIS A 74 -9.84 31.59 1.03
C HIS A 74 -9.32 31.02 2.35
N PHE A 75 -9.27 29.68 2.51
CA PHE A 75 -8.56 29.06 3.63
C PHE A 75 -7.07 28.88 3.30
N THR A 76 -6.21 29.35 4.20
CA THR A 76 -4.76 29.08 4.21
C THR A 76 -4.45 27.99 5.21
N TYR A 77 -3.88 26.90 4.73
CA TYR A 77 -3.33 25.81 5.52
C TYR A 77 -1.81 26.00 5.56
N PRO A 78 -1.23 26.56 6.64
CA PRO A 78 0.12 27.13 6.60
C PRO A 78 1.23 26.09 6.57
N LYS A 79 0.94 24.86 7.03
CA LYS A 79 1.93 23.78 7.15
C LYS A 79 1.25 22.42 7.15
N ILE A 80 1.07 21.90 5.95
CA ILE A 80 0.57 20.56 5.68
C ILE A 80 1.75 19.65 5.40
N ARG A 81 1.78 18.48 6.05
CA ARG A 81 2.75 17.44 5.74
C ARG A 81 2.39 16.83 4.38
N THR A 82 3.32 16.92 3.43
CA THR A 82 3.15 16.41 2.07
C THR A 82 4.21 15.37 1.77
N PHE A 83 3.81 14.12 1.56
CA PHE A 83 4.65 13.09 0.99
C PHE A 83 4.61 13.19 -0.54
N TYR A 84 5.78 13.31 -1.16
CA TYR A 84 5.92 13.17 -2.61
C TYR A 84 7.17 12.33 -2.92
N LYS A 85 6.96 11.19 -3.58
CA LYS A 85 8.03 10.40 -4.15
C LYS A 85 7.81 10.27 -5.65
N GLU A 86 8.72 10.87 -6.43
CA GLU A 86 8.83 10.64 -7.86
C GLU A 86 9.20 9.18 -8.16
N HIS A 87 8.68 8.62 -9.26
CA HIS A 87 9.02 7.27 -9.70
C HIS A 87 10.53 7.13 -9.94
N GLN A 88 11.13 6.02 -9.52
CA GLN A 88 12.59 5.82 -9.58
C GLN A 88 13.18 5.92 -10.99
N GLN A 89 12.36 5.71 -12.02
CA GLN A 89 12.76 5.74 -13.43
C GLN A 89 12.01 6.83 -14.21
N ALA A 90 11.44 7.85 -13.55
CA ALA A 90 10.67 8.94 -14.18
C ALA A 90 11.41 9.63 -15.33
N SER A 91 12.74 9.79 -15.24
CA SER A 91 13.57 10.36 -16.31
C SER A 91 13.69 9.49 -17.58
N LYS A 92 13.25 8.23 -17.53
CA LYS A 92 13.26 7.25 -18.62
C LYS A 92 11.85 6.81 -19.06
N LEU A 93 10.81 7.32 -18.41
CA LEU A 93 9.41 7.02 -18.69
C LEU A 93 8.70 8.27 -19.27
N PRO A 94 7.53 8.12 -19.92
CA PRO A 94 6.69 9.25 -20.29
C PRO A 94 6.31 10.10 -19.06
N ARG A 95 6.40 11.43 -19.18
CA ARG A 95 6.12 12.37 -18.07
C ARG A 95 4.66 12.44 -17.67
N ASP A 96 3.77 12.02 -18.56
CA ASP A 96 2.32 12.07 -18.39
C ASP A 96 1.73 10.80 -17.75
N ILE A 97 2.56 9.83 -17.34
CA ILE A 97 2.12 8.69 -16.51
C ILE A 97 1.37 9.21 -15.28
N PRO A 98 0.16 8.69 -14.96
CA PRO A 98 -0.68 9.23 -13.90
C PRO A 98 -0.02 9.29 -12.52
N LEU A 99 -0.20 10.42 -11.84
CA LEU A 99 0.18 10.61 -10.43
C LEU A 99 -0.81 9.87 -9.50
N LEU A 100 -0.33 9.02 -8.60
CA LEU A 100 -1.17 8.36 -7.60
C LEU A 100 -1.34 9.27 -6.38
N VAL A 101 -2.58 9.59 -6.00
CA VAL A 101 -2.89 10.56 -4.94
C VAL A 101 -3.65 9.88 -3.80
N PHE A 102 -3.04 9.79 -2.62
CA PHE A 102 -3.56 9.03 -1.47
C PHE A 102 -4.16 9.93 -0.39
N ILE A 103 -5.44 9.75 -0.08
CA ILE A 103 -6.21 10.58 0.88
C ILE A 103 -6.75 9.72 2.02
N HIS A 104 -6.35 10.03 3.26
CA HIS A 104 -6.68 9.24 4.44
C HIS A 104 -8.06 9.58 5.05
N GLY A 105 -8.56 8.66 5.88
CA GLY A 105 -9.82 8.81 6.59
C GLY A 105 -9.81 9.77 7.79
N LEU A 106 -10.98 9.88 8.44
CA LEU A 106 -11.19 10.70 9.63
C LEU A 106 -10.22 10.33 10.76
N GLY A 107 -9.42 11.29 11.23
CA GLY A 107 -8.43 11.06 12.29
C GLY A 107 -7.24 10.18 11.87
N GLY A 108 -7.09 9.90 10.58
CA GLY A 108 -5.99 9.13 10.01
C GLY A 108 -4.70 9.94 9.78
N SER A 109 -3.79 9.37 8.99
CA SER A 109 -2.58 10.02 8.48
C SER A 109 -2.01 9.27 7.26
N VAL A 110 -1.07 9.89 6.53
CA VAL A 110 -0.28 9.26 5.45
C VAL A 110 0.42 7.99 5.93
N ALA A 111 0.77 7.88 7.21
CA ALA A 111 1.40 6.68 7.78
C ALA A 111 0.54 5.40 7.64
N GLN A 112 -0.79 5.53 7.51
CA GLN A 112 -1.67 4.39 7.23
C GLN A 112 -1.51 3.82 5.82
N PHE A 113 -1.04 4.63 4.86
CA PHE A 113 -0.77 4.18 3.50
C PHE A 113 0.65 3.63 3.31
N GLU A 114 1.54 3.70 4.30
CA GLU A 114 2.96 3.33 4.12
C GLU A 114 3.19 1.93 3.54
N PRO A 115 2.45 0.88 3.96
CA PRO A 115 2.62 -0.46 3.38
C PRO A 115 2.13 -0.56 1.91
N LEU A 116 1.13 0.24 1.50
CA LEU A 116 0.69 0.35 0.10
C LEU A 116 1.67 1.20 -0.73
N LEU A 117 2.11 2.34 -0.19
CA LEU A 117 3.09 3.22 -0.82
C LEU A 117 4.37 2.45 -1.14
N THR A 118 4.84 1.59 -0.24
CA THR A 118 6.04 0.75 -0.43
C THR A 118 6.00 -0.09 -1.72
N SER A 119 4.82 -0.53 -2.18
CA SER A 119 4.66 -1.18 -3.48
C SER A 119 4.44 -0.17 -4.62
N LEU A 120 3.45 0.72 -4.45
CA LEU A 120 2.94 1.57 -5.53
C LEU A 120 3.93 2.65 -6.01
N ILE A 121 4.91 3.03 -5.19
CA ILE A 121 6.03 3.90 -5.59
C ILE A 121 6.97 3.30 -6.64
N ASN A 122 6.82 2.00 -6.95
CA ASN A 122 7.53 1.32 -8.04
C ASN A 122 6.68 1.26 -9.32
N VAL A 123 5.43 1.72 -9.25
CA VAL A 123 4.48 1.79 -10.37
C VAL A 123 4.32 3.22 -10.89
N ALA A 124 4.22 4.22 -10.01
CA ALA A 124 4.16 5.62 -10.44
C ALA A 124 4.66 6.57 -9.35
N SER A 125 4.80 7.86 -9.70
CA SER A 125 4.96 8.91 -8.71
C SER A 125 3.77 8.92 -7.77
N CYS A 126 4.02 9.12 -6.48
CA CYS A 126 3.01 9.05 -5.42
C CYS A 126 3.00 10.35 -4.60
N LEU A 127 1.80 10.93 -4.45
CA LEU A 127 1.49 12.11 -3.64
C LEU A 127 0.54 11.71 -2.50
N ALA A 128 0.83 12.12 -1.28
CA ALA A 128 -0.10 11.99 -0.16
C ALA A 128 0.02 13.19 0.79
N ILE A 129 -1.08 13.60 1.43
CA ILE A 129 -1.06 14.68 2.43
C ILE A 129 -1.69 14.22 3.74
N ASP A 130 -1.14 14.67 4.88
CA ASP A 130 -1.91 14.64 6.12
C ASP A 130 -2.90 15.81 6.09
N LEU A 131 -4.19 15.51 6.25
CA LEU A 131 -5.23 16.55 6.37
C LEU A 131 -4.92 17.50 7.56
N PRO A 132 -5.49 18.73 7.60
CA PRO A 132 -5.12 19.73 8.60
C PRO A 132 -5.30 19.21 10.04
N GLY A 133 -4.23 19.25 10.84
CA GLY A 133 -4.21 18.70 12.21
C GLY A 133 -4.17 17.18 12.34
N CYS A 134 -4.19 16.42 11.24
CA CYS A 134 -3.90 14.99 11.23
C CYS A 134 -2.39 14.73 11.13
N GLY A 135 -1.95 13.54 11.56
CA GLY A 135 -0.55 13.12 11.52
C GLY A 135 0.44 14.18 12.04
N LEU A 136 1.28 14.71 11.15
CA LEU A 136 2.25 15.77 11.44
C LEU A 136 1.88 17.15 10.83
N SER A 137 0.70 17.28 10.21
CA SER A 137 0.17 18.58 9.75
C SER A 137 -0.22 19.48 10.92
N ASP A 138 0.04 20.78 10.78
CA ASP A 138 -0.40 21.75 11.77
C ASP A 138 -1.95 21.80 11.81
N PHE A 139 -2.51 21.89 13.01
CA PHE A 139 -3.95 22.08 13.21
C PHE A 139 -4.30 23.57 12.98
N SER A 140 -4.32 24.01 11.71
CA SER A 140 -4.60 25.39 11.30
C SER A 140 -5.19 25.42 9.88
N PRO A 141 -6.19 26.28 9.57
CA PRO A 141 -6.80 27.31 10.43
C PRO A 141 -7.70 26.69 11.51
N LYS A 142 -8.24 27.50 12.43
CA LYS A 142 -9.18 27.03 13.48
C LYS A 142 -10.66 27.15 13.10
N ASP A 143 -10.96 27.68 11.92
CA ASP A 143 -12.33 27.84 11.42
C ASP A 143 -12.95 26.47 11.09
N PRO A 144 -14.08 26.07 11.68
CA PRO A 144 -14.75 24.81 11.36
C PRO A 144 -15.06 24.61 9.87
N ARG A 145 -15.26 25.68 9.11
CA ARG A 145 -15.57 25.62 7.67
C ARG A 145 -14.42 25.04 6.84
N ALA A 146 -13.18 25.20 7.29
CA ALA A 146 -11.98 24.62 6.68
C ALA A 146 -11.86 23.10 6.88
N TYR A 147 -12.73 22.48 7.69
CA TYR A 147 -12.78 21.04 7.95
C TYR A 147 -13.99 20.37 7.31
N THR A 148 -14.74 21.10 6.47
CA THR A 148 -15.82 20.52 5.65
C THR A 148 -15.24 19.64 4.56
N THR A 149 -15.97 18.59 4.15
CA THR A 149 -15.51 17.67 3.09
C THR A 149 -15.14 18.42 1.80
N LEU A 150 -15.85 19.49 1.47
CA LEU A 150 -15.56 20.35 0.32
C LEU A 150 -14.28 21.20 0.50
N ALA A 151 -14.06 21.83 1.65
CA ALA A 151 -12.84 22.61 1.89
C ALA A 151 -11.58 21.74 1.96
N LEU A 152 -11.72 20.50 2.45
CA LEU A 152 -10.66 19.48 2.40
C LEU A 152 -10.42 18.99 0.96
N ALA A 153 -11.46 18.87 0.15
CA ALA A 153 -11.34 18.56 -1.27
C ALA A 153 -10.64 19.68 -2.06
N GLU A 154 -10.92 20.96 -1.79
CA GLU A 154 -10.17 22.09 -2.35
C GLU A 154 -8.69 22.05 -1.97
N LEU A 155 -8.35 21.69 -0.73
CA LEU A 155 -6.96 21.50 -0.29
C LEU A 155 -6.26 20.38 -1.07
N VAL A 156 -6.96 19.26 -1.34
CA VAL A 156 -6.40 18.19 -2.17
C VAL A 156 -6.17 18.65 -3.60
N VAL A 157 -7.08 19.44 -4.19
CA VAL A 157 -6.87 20.03 -5.53
C VAL A 157 -5.63 20.94 -5.54
N ALA A 158 -5.48 21.82 -4.54
CA ALA A 158 -4.30 22.68 -4.40
C ALA A 158 -2.99 21.89 -4.22
N ALA A 159 -3.03 20.72 -3.57
CA ALA A 159 -1.90 19.81 -3.49
C ALA A 159 -1.60 19.14 -4.84
N ILE A 160 -2.63 18.69 -5.57
CA ILE A 160 -2.47 18.10 -6.90
C ILE A 160 -1.90 19.10 -7.91
N ASP A 161 -2.42 20.32 -7.97
CA ASP A 161 -1.96 21.37 -8.91
C ASP A 161 -0.49 21.75 -8.69
N LYS A 162 0.03 21.60 -7.46
CA LYS A 162 1.43 21.88 -7.13
C LYS A 162 2.40 20.76 -7.52
N PHE A 163 1.93 19.51 -7.59
CA PHE A 163 2.80 18.33 -7.76
C PHE A 163 2.57 17.53 -9.05
N ARG A 164 1.44 17.69 -9.76
CA ARG A 164 1.28 17.09 -11.09
C ARG A 164 1.98 17.91 -12.16
N ASP A 165 2.57 17.25 -13.15
CA ASP A 165 3.10 17.87 -14.37
C ASP A 165 1.94 18.26 -15.31
N ALA A 166 1.24 19.33 -14.94
CA ALA A 166 0.11 19.85 -15.72
C ALA A 166 0.53 20.35 -17.11
N GLN A 167 1.80 20.73 -17.29
CA GLN A 167 2.34 21.20 -18.58
C GLN A 167 2.44 20.05 -19.59
N ASN A 168 2.85 18.86 -19.14
CA ASN A 168 2.87 17.64 -19.94
C ASN A 168 1.53 16.88 -19.91
N GLY A 169 0.45 17.48 -19.37
CA GLY A 169 -0.89 16.91 -19.38
C GLY A 169 -1.11 15.74 -18.42
N GLN A 170 -0.22 15.55 -17.44
CA GLN A 170 -0.23 14.43 -16.49
C GLN A 170 -1.59 14.31 -15.80
N LYS A 171 -2.14 13.09 -15.81
CA LYS A 171 -3.39 12.74 -15.14
C LYS A 171 -3.15 12.32 -13.69
N VAL A 172 -4.21 12.09 -12.92
CA VAL A 172 -4.15 11.58 -11.56
C VAL A 172 -5.08 10.39 -11.36
N VAL A 173 -4.68 9.51 -10.45
CA VAL A 173 -5.51 8.44 -9.89
C VAL A 173 -5.75 8.76 -8.42
N LEU A 174 -7.01 8.78 -8.00
CA LEU A 174 -7.40 9.11 -6.64
C LEU A 174 -7.57 7.83 -5.80
N ILE A 175 -6.85 7.71 -4.70
CA ILE A 175 -6.89 6.54 -3.81
C ILE A 175 -7.33 7.01 -2.42
N GLY A 176 -8.62 6.83 -2.12
CA GLY A 176 -9.21 7.25 -0.85
C GLY A 176 -9.38 6.07 0.13
N HIS A 177 -9.24 6.33 1.42
CA HIS A 177 -9.68 5.43 2.49
C HIS A 177 -10.75 6.09 3.37
N SER A 178 -11.85 5.40 3.67
CA SER A 178 -12.89 5.87 4.61
C SER A 178 -13.45 7.25 4.20
N MET A 179 -13.45 8.25 5.09
CA MET A 179 -13.78 9.65 4.75
C MET A 179 -12.93 10.22 3.59
N GLY A 180 -11.72 9.70 3.35
CA GLY A 180 -10.91 10.04 2.19
C GLY A 180 -11.58 9.64 0.86
N CYS A 181 -12.37 8.57 0.84
CA CYS A 181 -13.19 8.20 -0.33
C CYS A 181 -14.24 9.26 -0.66
N SER A 182 -14.82 9.90 0.37
CA SER A 182 -15.76 11.01 0.20
C SER A 182 -15.08 12.23 -0.44
N ILE A 183 -13.85 12.55 -0.02
CA ILE A 183 -13.06 13.61 -0.64
C ILE A 183 -12.77 13.27 -2.11
N THR A 184 -12.30 12.05 -2.40
CA THR A 184 -11.99 11.65 -3.78
C THR A 184 -13.22 11.54 -4.68
N ALA A 185 -14.39 11.17 -4.14
CA ALA A 185 -15.67 11.18 -4.86
C ALA A 185 -16.08 12.59 -5.32
N LEU A 186 -15.88 13.61 -4.46
CA LEU A 186 -16.07 15.01 -4.86
C LEU A 186 -15.08 15.46 -5.95
N LEU A 187 -13.87 14.89 -6.02
CA LEU A 187 -12.93 15.23 -7.10
C LEU A 187 -13.31 14.53 -8.42
N ALA A 188 -13.87 13.31 -8.38
CA ALA A 188 -14.17 12.49 -9.56
C ALA A 188 -15.58 12.66 -10.15
N SER A 189 -16.54 13.16 -9.37
CA SER A 189 -17.95 13.31 -9.76
C SER A 189 -18.21 14.49 -10.69
N SER A 190 -19.07 14.31 -11.71
CA SER A 190 -19.52 15.43 -12.56
C SER A 190 -20.63 16.31 -11.95
N ALA A 191 -21.21 15.92 -10.80
CA ALA A 191 -22.14 16.76 -10.04
C ALA A 191 -21.44 17.63 -8.99
N SER A 192 -20.14 17.41 -8.76
CA SER A 192 -19.36 18.15 -7.76
C SER A 192 -19.19 19.63 -8.11
N PRO A 193 -19.24 20.55 -7.12
CA PRO A 193 -18.82 21.94 -7.29
C PRO A 193 -17.39 22.11 -7.81
N LEU A 194 -16.51 21.12 -7.60
CA LEU A 194 -15.11 21.13 -8.05
C LEU A 194 -14.91 20.58 -9.46
N HIS A 195 -15.96 20.07 -10.11
CA HIS A 195 -15.85 19.38 -11.41
C HIS A 195 -15.17 20.24 -12.49
N SER A 196 -15.43 21.55 -12.52
CA SER A 196 -14.80 22.48 -13.47
C SER A 196 -13.27 22.53 -13.35
N SER A 197 -12.73 22.32 -12.14
CA SER A 197 -11.29 22.28 -11.87
C SER A 197 -10.69 20.89 -12.09
N THR A 198 -11.44 19.81 -11.83
CA THR A 198 -10.89 18.43 -11.78
C THR A 198 -11.11 17.60 -13.04
N LYS A 199 -12.14 17.91 -13.84
CA LYS A 199 -12.60 17.11 -15.00
C LYS A 199 -11.51 16.70 -16.00
N ASP A 200 -10.50 17.54 -16.18
CA ASP A 200 -9.52 17.37 -17.26
C ASP A 200 -8.32 16.51 -16.83
N PHE A 201 -8.18 16.19 -15.53
CA PHE A 201 -7.02 15.47 -14.99
C PHE A 201 -7.33 14.19 -14.18
N VAL A 202 -8.55 13.98 -13.68
CA VAL A 202 -8.89 12.72 -12.98
C VAL A 202 -9.10 11.59 -13.99
N ALA A 203 -8.25 10.55 -13.95
CA ALA A 203 -8.31 9.40 -14.87
C ALA A 203 -8.88 8.12 -14.25
N GLY A 204 -8.86 7.98 -12.92
CA GLY A 204 -9.35 6.78 -12.23
C GLY A 204 -9.43 6.96 -10.72
N MET A 205 -10.15 6.05 -10.06
CA MET A 205 -10.38 6.12 -8.61
C MET A 205 -10.39 4.75 -7.94
N VAL A 206 -9.82 4.67 -6.74
CA VAL A 206 -9.86 3.52 -5.83
C VAL A 206 -10.46 4.00 -4.51
N SER A 207 -11.47 3.29 -4.01
CA SER A 207 -12.15 3.59 -2.74
C SER A 207 -12.04 2.40 -1.80
N ILE A 208 -11.27 2.57 -0.73
CA ILE A 208 -11.05 1.55 0.29
C ILE A 208 -11.93 1.86 1.49
N CYS A 209 -12.88 0.98 1.80
CA CYS A 209 -13.87 1.15 2.86
C CYS A 209 -14.65 2.49 2.73
N PRO A 210 -15.27 2.82 1.58
CA PRO A 210 -16.03 4.05 1.41
C PRO A 210 -17.32 4.06 2.24
N ARG A 211 -17.83 5.27 2.51
CA ARG A 211 -19.20 5.50 2.98
C ARG A 211 -20.02 6.20 1.90
N ALA A 212 -21.24 5.70 1.70
CA ALA A 212 -22.24 6.11 0.74
C ALA A 212 -23.46 6.75 1.41
N THR A 213 -23.80 6.29 2.63
CA THR A 213 -24.95 6.75 3.37
C THR A 213 -24.72 8.09 4.06
N SER A 214 -25.60 9.06 3.78
CA SER A 214 -25.77 10.24 4.63
C SER A 214 -26.16 9.82 6.06
N PHE A 215 -25.69 10.58 7.05
CA PHE A 215 -26.02 10.33 8.45
C PHE A 215 -27.52 10.47 8.72
N SER A 216 -28.10 9.53 9.47
CA SER A 216 -29.47 9.63 9.97
C SER A 216 -29.65 10.86 10.87
N ALA A 217 -30.89 11.36 11.02
CA ALA A 217 -31.16 12.52 11.88
C ALA A 217 -30.65 12.37 13.33
N ALA A 218 -30.60 11.14 13.84
CA ALA A 218 -30.05 10.81 15.17
C ALA A 218 -28.51 10.84 15.20
N GLU A 219 -27.83 10.32 14.16
CA GLU A 219 -26.37 10.47 14.00
C GLU A 219 -25.99 11.95 13.82
N VAL A 220 -26.71 12.69 12.97
CA VAL A 220 -26.54 14.15 12.77
C VAL A 220 -26.65 14.92 14.08
N LEU A 221 -27.66 14.63 14.91
CA LEU A 221 -27.82 15.26 16.21
C LEU A 221 -26.68 14.87 17.17
N THR A 222 -26.21 13.62 17.10
CA THR A 222 -25.10 13.12 17.91
C THR A 222 -23.77 13.77 17.52
N LEU A 223 -23.49 13.91 16.22
CA LEU A 223 -22.30 14.59 15.69
C LEU A 223 -22.31 16.09 16.03
N LYS A 224 -23.47 16.77 15.94
CA LYS A 224 -23.61 18.16 16.42
C LYS A 224 -23.37 18.31 17.93
N ARG A 225 -23.87 17.36 18.74
CA ARG A 225 -23.59 17.31 20.19
C ARG A 225 -22.09 17.06 20.47
N LEU A 226 -21.45 16.18 19.70
CA LEU A 226 -20.01 15.93 19.79
C LEU A 226 -19.17 17.14 19.37
N GLN A 227 -19.62 17.94 18.40
CA GLN A 227 -18.97 19.20 18.02
C GLN A 227 -19.04 20.24 19.13
N GLY A 228 -20.20 20.39 19.78
CA GLY A 228 -20.41 21.32 20.89
C GLY A 228 -19.81 20.86 22.22
N LEU A 229 -19.40 19.59 22.33
CA LEU A 229 -18.78 19.05 23.53
C LEU A 229 -17.35 19.63 23.71
N PRO A 230 -17.00 20.22 24.87
CA PRO A 230 -15.65 20.69 25.11
C PRO A 230 -14.63 19.56 24.95
N THR A 231 -13.57 19.79 24.15
CA THR A 231 -12.62 18.74 23.72
C THR A 231 -12.05 17.93 24.89
N TYR A 232 -11.77 18.54 26.04
CA TYR A 232 -11.25 17.85 27.21
C TYR A 232 -12.22 16.80 27.80
N ILE A 233 -13.54 16.95 27.60
CA ILE A 233 -14.53 15.92 27.95
C ILE A 233 -14.53 14.81 26.91
N PHE A 234 -14.36 15.16 25.63
CA PHE A 234 -14.20 14.18 24.57
C PHE A 234 -12.91 13.36 24.71
N ASP A 235 -11.83 13.97 25.21
CA ASP A 235 -10.58 13.28 25.57
C ASP A 235 -10.79 12.24 26.67
N LEU A 236 -11.62 12.51 27.69
CA LEU A 236 -12.00 11.54 28.72
C LEU A 236 -12.75 10.34 28.11
N PHE A 237 -13.71 10.59 27.21
CA PHE A 237 -14.41 9.51 26.50
C PHE A 237 -13.46 8.69 25.61
N ARG A 238 -12.57 9.34 24.86
CA ARG A 238 -11.57 8.65 24.01
C ARG A 238 -10.52 7.92 24.85
N TRP A 239 -10.15 8.41 26.02
CA TRP A 239 -9.29 7.70 26.97
C TRP A 239 -9.98 6.42 27.47
N TYR A 240 -11.27 6.50 27.80
CA TYR A 240 -12.06 5.33 28.21
C TYR A 240 -12.25 4.29 27.09
N ASP A 241 -12.52 4.70 25.85
CA ASP A 241 -12.65 3.79 24.69
C ASP A 241 -11.32 3.07 24.33
N ARG A 242 -10.17 3.69 24.66
CA ARG A 242 -8.82 3.11 24.56
C ARG A 242 -8.40 2.22 25.74
N ARG A 243 -9.26 2.06 26.77
CA ARG A 243 -8.96 1.18 27.91
C ARG A 243 -8.84 -0.27 27.44
N GLY A 244 -7.75 -0.92 27.82
CA GLY A 244 -7.33 -2.23 27.27
C GLY A 244 -6.11 -2.15 26.34
N GLY A 245 -5.67 -0.93 25.97
CA GLY A 245 -4.49 -0.74 25.12
C GLY A 245 -4.71 -1.35 23.74
N ILE A 246 -3.84 -2.28 23.33
CA ILE A 246 -4.05 -3.02 22.07
C ILE A 246 -5.38 -3.79 22.10
N ASN A 247 -5.79 -4.34 23.26
CA ASN A 247 -7.04 -5.07 23.47
C ASN A 247 -8.26 -4.16 23.74
N SER A 248 -8.17 -2.88 23.36
CA SER A 248 -9.28 -1.93 23.54
C SER A 248 -10.31 -2.02 22.42
N ARG A 249 -11.56 -1.65 22.74
CA ARG A 249 -12.65 -1.55 21.76
C ARG A 249 -12.32 -0.60 20.61
N SER A 250 -11.54 0.46 20.87
CA SER A 250 -11.11 1.41 19.84
C SER A 250 -10.16 0.79 18.80
N VAL A 251 -9.45 -0.29 19.14
CA VAL A 251 -8.56 -1.02 18.22
C VAL A 251 -9.32 -2.12 17.50
N SER A 252 -10.02 -3.00 18.22
CA SER A 252 -10.75 -4.12 17.60
C SER A 252 -11.85 -3.66 16.64
N ARG A 253 -12.48 -2.50 16.87
CA ARG A 253 -13.44 -1.88 15.93
C ARG A 253 -12.85 -1.48 14.57
N MET A 254 -11.53 -1.28 14.49
CA MET A 254 -10.82 -0.86 13.29
C MET A 254 -10.21 -2.04 12.53
N VAL A 255 -9.54 -2.96 13.23
CA VAL A 255 -8.75 -4.05 12.61
C VAL A 255 -9.36 -5.44 12.80
N GLY A 256 -10.45 -5.56 13.58
CA GLY A 256 -11.05 -6.85 13.96
C GLY A 256 -10.39 -7.46 15.21
N GLU A 257 -11.10 -8.41 15.84
CA GLU A 257 -10.59 -9.12 17.03
C GLU A 257 -9.46 -10.10 16.70
N ALA A 258 -9.44 -10.65 15.47
CA ALA A 258 -8.45 -11.64 15.03
C ALA A 258 -7.21 -11.05 14.32
N ALA A 259 -6.99 -9.73 14.41
CA ALA A 259 -5.79 -9.10 13.89
C ALA A 259 -4.54 -9.51 14.70
N ASP A 260 -3.37 -9.48 14.05
CA ASP A 260 -2.09 -9.77 14.70
C ASP A 260 -1.68 -8.67 15.71
N GLU A 261 -0.75 -8.99 16.60
CA GLU A 261 -0.35 -8.09 17.69
C GLU A 261 0.28 -6.78 17.18
N ASP A 262 1.03 -6.82 16.07
CA ASP A 262 1.74 -5.66 15.53
C ASP A 262 0.80 -4.73 14.77
N THR A 263 -0.14 -5.28 14.00
CA THR A 263 -1.29 -4.54 13.45
C THR A 263 -2.06 -3.83 14.57
N ARG A 264 -2.28 -4.49 15.71
CA ARG A 264 -3.04 -3.93 16.85
C ARG A 264 -2.25 -2.89 17.64
N LYS A 265 -0.92 -3.02 17.74
CA LYS A 265 -0.01 -1.95 18.21
C LYS A 265 -0.06 -0.73 17.29
N LEU A 266 0.03 -0.94 15.97
CA LEU A 266 0.02 0.12 14.97
C LEU A 266 -1.30 0.90 15.01
N GLN A 267 -2.44 0.22 15.07
CA GLN A 267 -3.73 0.90 15.20
C GLN A 267 -3.90 1.64 16.54
N LEU A 268 -3.33 1.13 17.63
CA LEU A 268 -3.30 1.88 18.89
C LEU A 268 -2.51 3.19 18.73
N GLN A 269 -1.35 3.16 18.04
CA GLN A 269 -0.56 4.36 17.78
C GLN A 269 -1.37 5.40 16.96
N PHE A 270 -2.06 4.99 15.90
CA PHE A 270 -2.95 5.90 15.14
C PHE A 270 -4.08 6.47 16.00
N ASN A 271 -4.72 5.64 16.84
CA ASN A 271 -5.74 6.08 17.81
C ASN A 271 -5.23 7.12 18.82
N GLU A 272 -3.94 7.08 19.17
CA GLU A 272 -3.29 8.01 20.09
C GLU A 272 -2.75 9.29 19.44
N GLN A 273 -2.37 9.25 18.16
CA GLN A 273 -1.93 10.41 17.38
C GLN A 273 -3.11 11.31 16.96
N SER A 274 -4.28 10.71 16.74
CA SER A 274 -5.50 11.39 16.32
C SER A 274 -5.99 12.43 17.35
N GLN A 275 -5.85 13.72 17.02
CA GLN A 275 -6.25 14.83 17.90
C GLN A 275 -7.78 14.95 18.04
N SER A 276 -8.27 15.05 19.28
CA SER A 276 -9.70 15.11 19.60
C SER A 276 -10.42 16.32 18.98
N ALA A 277 -9.85 17.52 19.06
CA ALA A 277 -10.45 18.72 18.46
C ALA A 277 -10.55 18.63 16.93
N VAL A 278 -9.54 18.06 16.27
CA VAL A 278 -9.52 17.86 14.81
C VAL A 278 -10.59 16.84 14.41
N PHE A 279 -10.68 15.73 15.14
CA PHE A 279 -11.73 14.73 14.95
C PHE A 279 -13.13 15.34 15.09
N GLN A 280 -13.37 16.16 16.13
CA GLN A 280 -14.66 16.82 16.34
C GLN A 280 -15.03 17.78 15.19
N LEU A 281 -14.06 18.53 14.65
CA LEU A 281 -14.29 19.43 13.53
C LEU A 281 -14.55 18.70 12.21
N MET A 282 -13.72 17.71 11.85
CA MET A 282 -13.90 16.92 10.63
C MET A 282 -15.19 16.08 10.67
N ALA A 283 -15.50 15.44 11.79
CA ALA A 283 -16.72 14.64 11.94
C ALA A 283 -18.00 15.50 11.84
N ALA A 284 -17.96 16.74 12.31
CA ALA A 284 -19.06 17.69 12.12
C ALA A 284 -19.07 18.34 10.73
N GLY A 285 -17.90 18.44 10.07
CA GLY A 285 -17.73 18.98 8.72
C GLY A 285 -18.32 18.10 7.60
N GLY A 286 -18.70 16.86 7.91
CA GLY A 286 -19.43 15.94 7.02
C GLY A 286 -20.95 15.91 7.23
N VAL A 287 -21.55 16.94 7.83
CA VAL A 287 -22.95 16.95 8.30
C VAL A 287 -23.71 18.23 7.88
N GLY A 288 -24.98 18.10 7.47
CA GLY A 288 -25.85 19.21 7.10
C GLY A 288 -25.53 19.76 5.71
N ARG A 289 -25.31 21.08 5.58
CA ARG A 289 -25.00 21.72 4.29
C ARG A 289 -23.68 21.28 3.64
N PHE A 290 -22.91 20.44 4.34
CA PHE A 290 -21.62 19.91 3.90
C PHE A 290 -21.58 18.39 4.11
N GLU A 291 -22.71 17.73 3.85
CA GLU A 291 -22.87 16.27 4.00
C GLU A 291 -21.85 15.47 3.19
N LEU A 292 -21.59 14.24 3.66
CA LEU A 292 -20.82 13.26 2.89
C LEU A 292 -21.52 13.00 1.54
N PRO A 293 -20.76 12.76 0.45
CA PRO A 293 -21.28 12.35 -0.85
C PRO A 293 -22.33 11.25 -0.78
N GLY A 294 -23.54 11.59 -1.21
CA GLY A 294 -24.64 10.65 -1.38
C GLY A 294 -24.77 10.18 -2.83
N GLN A 295 -25.96 9.69 -3.17
CA GLN A 295 -26.28 9.17 -4.50
C GLN A 295 -26.02 10.17 -5.62
N ASP A 296 -26.25 11.46 -5.39
CA ASP A 296 -26.05 12.57 -6.33
C ASP A 296 -24.59 12.69 -6.82
N ILE A 297 -23.64 12.57 -5.89
CA ILE A 297 -22.21 12.60 -6.19
C ILE A 297 -21.73 11.25 -6.72
N TRP A 298 -22.03 10.15 -6.02
CA TRP A 298 -21.54 8.81 -6.37
C TRP A 298 -22.06 8.33 -7.74
N SER A 299 -23.34 8.52 -8.06
CA SER A 299 -23.93 8.05 -9.33
C SER A 299 -23.46 8.83 -10.57
N THR A 300 -22.72 9.93 -10.37
CA THR A 300 -22.22 10.82 -11.44
C THR A 300 -20.68 10.77 -11.59
N ILE A 301 -20.02 9.81 -10.94
CA ILE A 301 -18.65 9.40 -11.27
C ILE A 301 -18.66 8.71 -12.65
N LYS A 302 -17.67 9.03 -13.49
CA LYS A 302 -17.56 8.57 -14.89
C LYS A 302 -16.18 7.99 -15.25
N VAL A 303 -15.28 7.90 -14.28
CA VAL A 303 -13.94 7.33 -14.43
C VAL A 303 -13.93 5.89 -13.90
N PRO A 304 -13.02 5.02 -14.38
CA PRO A 304 -12.79 3.69 -13.80
C PRO A 304 -12.72 3.73 -12.28
N LEU A 305 -13.53 2.89 -11.62
CA LEU A 305 -13.68 2.86 -10.16
C LEU A 305 -13.45 1.46 -9.61
N PHE A 306 -12.59 1.35 -8.60
CA PHE A 306 -12.40 0.14 -7.81
C PHE A 306 -12.92 0.36 -6.39
N LEU A 307 -13.95 -0.37 -5.99
CA LEU A 307 -14.53 -0.39 -4.64
C LEU A 307 -13.99 -1.58 -3.84
N VAL A 308 -13.55 -1.32 -2.62
CA VAL A 308 -13.03 -2.34 -1.69
C VAL A 308 -13.72 -2.22 -0.34
N ALA A 309 -14.17 -3.33 0.23
CA ALA A 309 -14.69 -3.41 1.60
C ALA A 309 -14.09 -4.59 2.37
N GLY A 310 -14.09 -4.51 3.70
CA GLY A 310 -13.83 -5.65 4.58
C GLY A 310 -15.14 -6.24 5.10
N GLN A 311 -15.30 -7.57 5.07
CA GLN A 311 -16.51 -8.24 5.54
C GLN A 311 -16.76 -8.03 7.05
N ALA A 312 -15.70 -7.80 7.85
CA ALA A 312 -15.78 -7.50 9.27
C ALA A 312 -15.67 -5.98 9.57
N ASP A 313 -15.88 -5.12 8.58
CA ASP A 313 -15.91 -3.67 8.78
C ASP A 313 -17.25 -3.23 9.43
N HIS A 314 -17.17 -2.73 10.66
CA HIS A 314 -18.31 -2.22 11.41
C HIS A 314 -18.47 -0.69 11.33
N LEU A 315 -17.55 0.02 10.67
CA LEU A 315 -17.57 1.48 10.52
C LEU A 315 -18.14 1.90 9.15
N THR A 316 -17.78 1.13 8.13
CA THR A 316 -18.32 1.21 6.76
C THR A 316 -18.65 -0.21 6.30
N PRO A 317 -19.83 -0.73 6.67
CA PRO A 317 -20.24 -2.09 6.31
C PRO A 317 -20.28 -2.32 4.81
N VAL A 318 -20.19 -3.58 4.38
CA VAL A 318 -20.23 -4.01 2.97
C VAL A 318 -21.39 -3.39 2.18
N ALA A 319 -22.55 -3.20 2.84
CA ALA A 319 -23.74 -2.54 2.27
C ALA A 319 -23.47 -1.14 1.69
N GLU A 320 -22.48 -0.39 2.20
CA GLU A 320 -22.08 0.92 1.66
C GLU A 320 -21.49 0.78 0.24
N VAL A 321 -20.65 -0.25 0.02
CA VAL A 321 -20.06 -0.56 -1.29
C VAL A 321 -21.11 -1.16 -2.23
N GLU A 322 -21.95 -2.05 -1.74
CA GLU A 322 -23.08 -2.61 -2.50
C GLU A 322 -24.01 -1.49 -2.99
N GLN A 323 -24.34 -0.52 -2.13
CA GLN A 323 -25.17 0.63 -2.49
C GLN A 323 -24.54 1.52 -3.57
N ILE A 324 -23.24 1.81 -3.50
CA ILE A 324 -22.53 2.55 -4.58
C ILE A 324 -22.57 1.74 -5.89
N ASN A 325 -22.33 0.42 -5.82
CA ASN A 325 -22.39 -0.46 -6.97
C ASN A 325 -23.79 -0.44 -7.62
N THR A 326 -24.86 -0.55 -6.82
CA THR A 326 -26.26 -0.41 -7.25
C THR A 326 -26.51 0.93 -7.93
N TRP A 327 -26.10 2.04 -7.32
CA TRP A 327 -26.26 3.38 -7.90
C TRP A 327 -25.53 3.58 -9.23
N LEU A 328 -24.45 2.85 -9.49
CA LEU A 328 -23.67 2.93 -10.73
C LEU A 328 -24.11 1.95 -11.82
N THR A 329 -24.92 0.94 -11.49
CA THR A 329 -25.34 -0.13 -12.41
C THR A 329 -26.84 -0.09 -12.77
N GLU A 330 -27.74 0.19 -11.83
CA GLU A 330 -29.19 0.10 -12.05
C GLU A 330 -29.75 1.23 -12.93
N ARG A 331 -30.06 0.95 -14.20
CA ARG A 331 -30.75 1.90 -15.08
C ARG A 331 -32.07 2.36 -14.45
N ALA A 332 -32.21 3.68 -14.31
CA ALA A 332 -33.38 4.30 -13.69
C ALA A 332 -34.68 3.79 -14.32
N HIS A 333 -35.50 3.11 -13.52
CA HIS A 333 -36.80 2.62 -13.97
C HIS A 333 -37.74 3.81 -14.14
N GLY A 334 -38.02 4.18 -15.39
CA GLY A 334 -39.04 5.16 -15.71
C GLY A 334 -40.43 4.61 -15.41
N SER A 335 -41.23 5.39 -14.69
CA SER A 335 -42.70 5.35 -14.56
C SER A 335 -43.37 4.01 -14.18
N PRO A 336 -44.22 3.96 -13.14
CA PRO A 336 -44.91 2.73 -12.76
C PRO A 336 -45.91 2.29 -13.84
N GLN A 337 -45.66 1.13 -14.46
CA GLN A 337 -46.69 0.39 -15.20
C GLN A 337 -47.51 -0.49 -14.24
N PRO A 338 -48.81 -0.69 -14.50
CA PRO A 338 -49.73 -1.29 -13.54
C PRO A 338 -49.47 -2.79 -13.32
N ALA A 339 -49.83 -3.25 -12.12
CA ALA A 339 -49.60 -4.62 -11.67
C ALA A 339 -50.13 -5.69 -12.65
N ARG A 340 -49.24 -6.58 -13.10
CA ARG A 340 -49.66 -7.80 -13.80
C ARG A 340 -50.18 -8.80 -12.76
N THR A 341 -51.49 -8.99 -12.76
CA THR A 341 -52.20 -9.93 -11.88
C THR A 341 -51.65 -11.34 -12.02
N ILE A 342 -51.19 -11.92 -10.90
CA ILE A 342 -50.85 -13.34 -10.84
C ILE A 342 -52.16 -14.14 -10.90
N ARG A 343 -52.30 -15.04 -11.88
CA ARG A 343 -53.27 -16.13 -11.87
C ARG A 343 -52.54 -17.48 -11.79
N SER A 344 -53.13 -18.39 -11.03
CA SER A 344 -52.49 -19.56 -10.45
C SER A 344 -52.52 -20.83 -11.33
N VAL A 345 -51.42 -21.60 -11.30
CA VAL A 345 -51.31 -23.04 -10.92
C VAL A 345 -52.34 -24.01 -11.57
N PRO A 346 -51.93 -25.13 -12.24
CA PRO A 346 -51.12 -26.19 -11.60
C PRO A 346 -50.04 -26.91 -12.43
N LEU A 347 -49.12 -27.57 -11.69
CA LEU A 347 -48.24 -28.64 -12.20
C LEU A 347 -49.04 -29.93 -12.47
N PRO A 348 -48.49 -30.80 -13.34
CA PRO A 348 -48.46 -32.23 -13.06
C PRO A 348 -47.04 -32.82 -13.08
N THR A 349 -46.93 -34.08 -12.67
CA THR A 349 -45.69 -34.72 -12.17
C THR A 349 -45.38 -36.02 -12.94
N VAL A 350 -44.12 -36.48 -12.88
CA VAL A 350 -43.62 -37.87 -13.14
C VAL A 350 -43.28 -38.29 -14.59
N ALA A 351 -42.01 -38.68 -14.76
CA ALA A 351 -41.36 -39.70 -15.65
C ALA A 351 -41.68 -39.84 -17.16
N GLY A 352 -40.67 -40.31 -17.92
CA GLY A 352 -40.88 -40.96 -19.22
C GLY A 352 -39.84 -40.71 -20.32
N ASP A 353 -38.74 -41.49 -20.29
CA ASP A 353 -38.01 -42.08 -21.42
C ASP A 353 -38.00 -41.48 -22.86
N THR A 354 -36.76 -41.21 -23.32
CA THR A 354 -36.17 -41.65 -24.62
C THR A 354 -36.39 -40.91 -25.97
N LEU A 355 -35.22 -40.70 -26.62
CA LEU A 355 -34.89 -40.78 -28.08
C LEU A 355 -35.31 -39.66 -29.07
N GLY A 356 -34.35 -39.26 -29.93
CA GLY A 356 -34.63 -38.50 -31.18
C GLY A 356 -33.70 -37.32 -31.55
N LEU A 357 -32.37 -37.44 -31.49
CA LEU A 357 -31.43 -37.38 -32.64
C LEU A 357 -31.58 -36.25 -33.70
N GLN A 358 -30.61 -35.30 -33.69
CA GLN A 358 -29.81 -34.79 -34.84
C GLN A 358 -28.76 -33.77 -34.29
N ARG A 359 -27.44 -34.05 -34.17
CA ARG A 359 -26.36 -34.06 -35.21
C ARG A 359 -26.42 -32.84 -36.16
N LYS A 360 -25.37 -32.04 -36.44
CA LYS A 360 -23.90 -31.98 -36.19
C LYS A 360 -23.48 -30.48 -36.39
N ALA A 361 -22.29 -29.93 -36.08
CA ALA A 361 -20.94 -30.37 -35.65
C ALA A 361 -20.36 -29.29 -34.67
N GLN A 362 -19.51 -29.54 -33.67
CA GLN A 362 -18.11 -30.01 -33.68
C GLN A 362 -17.20 -29.17 -34.59
N THR A 363 -16.03 -28.67 -34.14
CA THR A 363 -14.97 -29.29 -33.30
C THR A 363 -14.47 -28.35 -32.18
N ASN A 364 -14.18 -28.71 -30.91
CA ASN A 364 -13.36 -29.80 -30.30
C ASN A 364 -11.89 -29.78 -30.74
N ALA A 365 -10.86 -30.06 -29.94
CA ALA A 365 -10.68 -30.32 -28.48
C ALA A 365 -9.22 -29.86 -28.12
N ILE A 366 -8.58 -30.07 -26.96
CA ILE A 366 -8.73 -30.98 -25.80
C ILE A 366 -8.34 -30.21 -24.52
N ASP A 367 -8.93 -30.58 -23.37
CA ASP A 367 -8.55 -30.15 -22.01
C ASP A 367 -7.76 -31.29 -21.31
N LEU A 368 -6.74 -30.97 -20.51
CA LEU A 368 -5.91 -31.96 -19.80
C LEU A 368 -5.84 -31.63 -18.31
N ASP A 369 -6.33 -32.59 -17.51
CA ASP A 369 -6.46 -32.52 -16.05
C ASP A 369 -5.28 -31.85 -15.33
N ARG A 370 -5.61 -30.86 -14.48
CA ARG A 370 -4.78 -30.49 -13.32
C ARG A 370 -5.61 -30.64 -12.04
N PRO A 371 -5.02 -31.13 -10.93
CA PRO A 371 -5.77 -31.39 -9.70
C PRO A 371 -6.32 -30.10 -9.11
N ARG A 372 -7.60 -30.11 -8.70
CA ARG A 372 -8.19 -29.01 -7.92
C ARG A 372 -7.58 -28.99 -6.52
N MET A 373 -6.80 -27.95 -6.23
CA MET A 373 -6.67 -27.46 -4.86
C MET A 373 -7.84 -26.51 -4.58
N ASP A 374 -8.63 -26.82 -3.55
CA ASP A 374 -9.63 -25.89 -3.04
C ASP A 374 -8.94 -24.64 -2.50
N SER A 375 -9.19 -23.50 -3.16
CA SER A 375 -8.95 -22.18 -2.57
C SER A 375 -10.30 -21.48 -2.37
N GLY A 376 -10.58 -21.10 -1.11
CA GLY A 376 -11.88 -20.62 -0.68
C GLY A 376 -12.27 -19.28 -1.31
N THR A 377 -13.17 -19.35 -2.29
CA THR A 377 -14.23 -18.37 -2.61
C THR A 377 -13.98 -16.91 -2.18
N ALA A 378 -13.48 -16.09 -3.10
CA ALA A 378 -13.77 -14.66 -3.15
C ALA A 378 -14.67 -14.39 -4.37
N ILE A 379 -15.83 -13.78 -4.16
CA ILE A 379 -16.75 -13.42 -5.25
C ILE A 379 -16.16 -12.22 -6.00
N GLN A 380 -15.99 -12.35 -7.31
CA GLN A 380 -15.40 -11.33 -8.20
C GLN A 380 -16.44 -10.87 -9.22
N ASP A 381 -17.10 -9.75 -8.93
CA ASP A 381 -17.98 -9.08 -9.90
C ASP A 381 -17.19 -7.94 -10.58
N GLU A 382 -16.61 -8.23 -11.75
CA GLU A 382 -16.09 -7.21 -12.67
C GLU A 382 -17.19 -6.78 -13.65
N HIS A 383 -17.72 -5.57 -13.49
CA HIS A 383 -18.74 -5.01 -14.36
C HIS A 383 -18.13 -4.11 -15.43
N THR A 384 -18.14 -4.58 -16.68
CA THR A 384 -17.69 -3.83 -17.87
C THR A 384 -18.75 -2.85 -18.43
N ALA A 385 -19.96 -2.81 -17.86
CA ALA A 385 -21.07 -1.98 -18.33
C ALA A 385 -21.80 -1.25 -17.19
N THR A 386 -21.21 -0.17 -16.70
CA THR A 386 -21.88 0.81 -15.81
C THR A 386 -22.82 1.75 -16.59
N LYS A 387 -23.60 2.58 -15.88
CA LYS A 387 -24.42 3.66 -16.46
C LYS A 387 -23.68 4.58 -17.42
N HIS A 388 -22.38 4.80 -17.18
CA HIS A 388 -21.53 5.71 -17.94
C HIS A 388 -20.42 4.97 -18.71
N SER A 389 -20.56 3.64 -18.91
CA SER A 389 -19.67 2.80 -19.71
C SER A 389 -18.19 2.77 -19.29
N PHE A 390 -17.89 3.00 -18.01
CA PHE A 390 -16.55 2.80 -17.43
C PHE A 390 -16.48 1.46 -16.67
N ALA A 391 -15.25 0.98 -16.43
CA ALA A 391 -15.00 -0.25 -15.68
C ALA A 391 -15.23 -0.05 -14.17
N LEU A 392 -16.18 -0.80 -13.61
CA LEU A 392 -16.43 -0.86 -12.17
C LEU A 392 -16.01 -2.23 -11.64
N LYS A 393 -15.12 -2.23 -10.67
CA LYS A 393 -14.69 -3.43 -9.95
C LYS A 393 -15.09 -3.31 -8.49
N THR A 394 -15.64 -4.38 -7.94
CA THR A 394 -15.99 -4.47 -6.52
C THR A 394 -15.29 -5.67 -5.90
N THR A 395 -14.68 -5.51 -4.73
CA THR A 395 -14.05 -6.62 -3.99
C THR A 395 -14.34 -6.52 -2.50
N ILE A 396 -14.87 -7.60 -1.95
CA ILE A 396 -15.10 -7.76 -0.51
C ILE A 396 -14.02 -8.72 0.01
N PHE A 397 -13.17 -8.23 0.90
CA PHE A 397 -12.19 -9.06 1.60
C PHE A 397 -12.90 -9.85 2.70
N PRO A 398 -12.72 -11.19 2.76
CA PRO A 398 -13.44 -12.02 3.71
C PRO A 398 -13.03 -11.72 5.16
N ALA A 399 -13.88 -12.11 6.11
CA ALA A 399 -13.57 -12.05 7.53
C ALA A 399 -12.25 -12.80 7.82
N PRO A 400 -11.36 -12.26 8.67
CA PRO A 400 -11.57 -11.19 9.64
C PRO A 400 -11.27 -9.76 9.14
N SER A 401 -11.20 -9.52 7.83
CA SER A 401 -10.81 -8.22 7.26
C SER A 401 -11.78 -7.10 7.66
N GLY A 402 -11.29 -6.13 8.45
CA GLY A 402 -12.04 -4.94 8.89
C GLY A 402 -11.58 -3.64 8.20
N HIS A 403 -11.96 -2.50 8.79
CA HIS A 403 -11.69 -1.15 8.26
C HIS A 403 -10.20 -0.84 8.00
N GLY A 404 -9.30 -1.53 8.70
CA GLY A 404 -7.85 -1.37 8.62
C GLY A 404 -7.14 -2.13 7.49
N LEU A 405 -7.87 -2.86 6.63
CA LEU A 405 -7.29 -3.82 5.65
C LEU A 405 -6.18 -3.28 4.73
N MET A 406 -6.04 -1.96 4.62
CA MET A 406 -4.98 -1.28 3.86
C MET A 406 -3.58 -1.34 4.48
N TYR A 407 -3.46 -1.65 5.78
CA TYR A 407 -2.16 -1.78 6.47
C TYR A 407 -2.02 -3.09 7.27
N VAL A 408 -3.06 -3.94 7.34
CA VAL A 408 -2.94 -5.27 7.93
C VAL A 408 -2.06 -6.15 7.03
N SER A 409 -1.08 -6.82 7.65
CA SER A 409 -0.05 -7.61 6.97
C SER A 409 -0.60 -8.69 6.02
N SER A 410 -1.72 -9.32 6.40
CA SER A 410 -2.38 -10.40 5.65
C SER A 410 -3.14 -9.93 4.41
N THR A 411 -3.68 -8.71 4.39
CA THR A 411 -4.53 -8.19 3.31
C THR A 411 -3.81 -7.22 2.40
N VAL A 412 -2.83 -6.44 2.91
CA VAL A 412 -2.26 -5.31 2.16
C VAL A 412 -1.53 -5.73 0.88
N ARG A 413 -0.82 -6.86 0.87
CA ARG A 413 -0.12 -7.35 -0.34
C ARG A 413 -1.11 -7.74 -1.45
N VAL A 414 -2.22 -8.38 -1.06
CA VAL A 414 -3.30 -8.76 -1.97
C VAL A 414 -4.00 -7.51 -2.50
N LEU A 415 -4.31 -6.54 -1.64
CA LEU A 415 -4.87 -5.25 -2.05
C LEU A 415 -3.96 -4.50 -3.02
N SER A 416 -2.65 -4.43 -2.77
CA SER A 416 -1.71 -3.77 -3.67
C SER A 416 -1.74 -4.41 -5.06
N GLY A 417 -1.59 -5.74 -5.14
CA GLY A 417 -1.66 -6.45 -6.43
C GLY A 417 -2.99 -6.28 -7.17
N MET A 418 -4.11 -6.17 -6.44
CA MET A 418 -5.42 -5.87 -7.03
C MET A 418 -5.50 -4.43 -7.56
N ILE A 419 -4.96 -3.45 -6.82
CA ILE A 419 -4.87 -2.04 -7.26
C ILE A 419 -3.98 -1.95 -8.50
N GLU A 420 -2.76 -2.49 -8.46
CA GLU A 420 -1.79 -2.46 -9.56
C GLU A 420 -2.38 -3.03 -10.85
N ASN A 421 -3.04 -4.20 -10.77
CA ASN A 421 -3.73 -4.83 -11.90
C ASN A 421 -4.91 -3.98 -12.41
N PHE A 422 -5.76 -3.47 -11.51
CA PHE A 422 -6.89 -2.62 -11.89
C PHE A 422 -6.44 -1.35 -12.63
N LEU A 423 -5.40 -0.68 -12.11
CA LEU A 423 -4.87 0.55 -12.70
C LEU A 423 -4.24 0.28 -14.07
N ALA A 424 -3.41 -0.75 -14.20
CA ALA A 424 -2.81 -1.15 -15.47
C ALA A 424 -3.85 -1.55 -16.52
N ARG A 425 -4.94 -2.24 -16.12
CA ARG A 425 -5.92 -2.78 -17.06
C ARG A 425 -7.01 -1.79 -17.47
N HIS A 426 -7.39 -0.88 -16.58
CA HIS A 426 -8.59 -0.05 -16.76
C HIS A 426 -8.34 1.46 -16.73
N VAL A 427 -7.17 1.93 -16.27
CA VAL A 427 -6.85 3.36 -16.19
C VAL A 427 -5.77 3.76 -17.19
N ASP A 428 -4.60 3.14 -17.10
CA ASP A 428 -3.46 3.42 -17.99
C ASP A 428 -2.50 2.22 -18.02
N GLU A 429 -2.30 1.61 -19.19
CA GLU A 429 -1.43 0.43 -19.37
C GLU A 429 0.01 0.64 -18.88
N ARG A 430 0.46 1.90 -18.85
CA ARG A 430 1.80 2.30 -18.43
C ARG A 430 2.01 2.18 -16.92
N LEU A 431 0.93 2.00 -16.15
CA LEU A 431 0.98 1.63 -14.73
C LEU A 431 1.22 0.11 -14.55
N GLY A 432 1.22 -0.68 -15.62
CA GLY A 432 1.63 -2.08 -15.58
C GLY A 432 3.14 -2.24 -15.58
N GLN A 433 3.70 -2.98 -14.61
CA GLN A 433 5.15 -3.25 -14.55
C GLN A 433 5.68 -3.86 -15.87
N GLY A 434 4.94 -4.79 -16.49
CA GLY A 434 5.31 -5.37 -17.79
C GLY A 434 5.49 -4.34 -18.90
N TRP A 435 4.60 -3.34 -18.99
CA TRP A 435 4.72 -2.24 -19.95
C TRP A 435 5.94 -1.38 -19.65
N GLN A 436 6.19 -1.03 -18.37
CA GLN A 436 7.36 -0.22 -18.00
C GLN A 436 8.67 -0.95 -18.32
N LEU A 437 8.78 -2.24 -17.99
CA LEU A 437 9.95 -3.05 -18.32
C LEU A 437 10.15 -3.11 -19.85
N GLN A 438 9.08 -3.29 -20.64
CA GLN A 438 9.13 -3.22 -22.11
C GLN A 438 9.57 -1.85 -22.63
N HIS A 439 9.06 -0.75 -22.07
CA HIS A 439 9.43 0.60 -22.48
C HIS A 439 10.91 0.89 -22.17
N LEU A 440 11.35 0.60 -20.95
CA LEU A 440 12.72 0.82 -20.47
C LEU A 440 13.77 -0.04 -21.20
N THR A 441 13.35 -1.17 -21.78
CA THR A 441 14.18 -2.07 -22.60
C THR A 441 14.15 -1.75 -24.11
N THR A 442 13.42 -0.71 -24.53
CA THR A 442 13.28 -0.33 -25.96
C THR A 442 13.57 1.15 -26.24
N SER A 443 13.41 2.06 -25.27
CA SER A 443 13.43 3.51 -25.50
C SER A 443 14.83 4.18 -25.57
N GLY A 444 15.93 3.43 -25.46
CA GLY A 444 17.28 3.99 -25.34
C GLY A 444 18.22 3.81 -26.54
N LYS A 445 18.70 4.90 -27.16
CA LYS A 445 19.88 4.86 -28.08
C LYS A 445 21.14 4.26 -27.42
N TRP A 446 21.26 4.40 -26.11
CA TRP A 446 22.31 3.76 -25.31
C TRP A 446 22.00 2.28 -25.06
N ASP A 447 20.73 1.94 -24.87
CA ASP A 447 20.29 0.56 -24.66
C ASP A 447 20.47 -0.30 -25.92
N VAL A 448 20.29 0.23 -27.14
CA VAL A 448 20.60 -0.52 -28.38
C VAL A 448 22.07 -0.97 -28.46
N LYS A 449 23.02 -0.17 -27.95
CA LYS A 449 24.45 -0.57 -27.90
C LYS A 449 24.71 -1.63 -26.82
N ASN A 450 24.08 -1.51 -25.66
CA ASN A 450 24.17 -2.52 -24.61
C ASN A 450 23.45 -3.82 -25.00
N LEU A 451 22.32 -3.73 -25.69
CA LEU A 451 21.53 -4.85 -26.18
C LEU A 451 22.32 -5.68 -27.17
N LYS A 452 22.97 -5.07 -28.19
CA LYS A 452 23.85 -5.81 -29.10
C LYS A 452 24.98 -6.53 -28.36
N LYS A 453 25.60 -5.87 -27.38
CA LYS A 453 26.65 -6.46 -26.52
C LYS A 453 26.11 -7.58 -25.62
N TRP A 454 24.90 -7.44 -25.10
CA TRP A 454 24.22 -8.43 -24.26
C TRP A 454 23.74 -9.62 -25.08
N GLN A 455 23.30 -9.40 -26.34
CA GLN A 455 22.93 -10.44 -27.29
C GLN A 455 24.15 -11.27 -27.70
N SER A 456 25.31 -10.63 -27.91
CA SER A 456 26.59 -11.30 -28.20
C SER A 456 27.27 -11.95 -26.98
N ILE A 457 26.56 -12.12 -25.86
CA ILE A 457 27.04 -12.80 -24.66
C ILE A 457 26.14 -14.01 -24.42
N ASP A 458 26.72 -15.17 -24.11
CA ASP A 458 25.96 -16.39 -23.87
C ASP A 458 25.00 -16.23 -22.68
N ALA A 459 23.83 -16.85 -22.80
CA ALA A 459 22.79 -16.87 -21.77
C ALA A 459 23.36 -17.32 -20.41
N CYS A 460 23.91 -18.54 -20.37
CA CYS A 460 24.49 -19.18 -19.20
C CYS A 460 25.88 -19.76 -19.51
N SER A 461 26.71 -19.95 -18.48
CA SER A 461 27.89 -20.82 -18.53
C SER A 461 27.51 -22.30 -18.49
N ALA A 462 28.49 -23.16 -18.78
CA ALA A 462 28.52 -24.53 -18.24
C ALA A 462 28.54 -24.51 -16.69
N PRO A 463 28.27 -25.64 -16.00
CA PRO A 463 28.39 -25.70 -14.54
C PRO A 463 29.77 -25.30 -14.04
N ILE A 464 29.79 -24.55 -12.93
CA ILE A 464 30.97 -24.07 -12.20
C ILE A 464 30.93 -24.71 -10.81
N ALA A 465 32.01 -25.38 -10.42
CA ALA A 465 32.15 -26.14 -9.18
C ALA A 465 31.03 -27.17 -8.92
N GLY A 466 30.36 -27.64 -9.99
CA GLY A 466 29.18 -28.51 -9.90
C GLY A 466 27.95 -27.89 -9.20
N LEU A 467 28.00 -26.59 -8.84
CA LEU A 467 27.00 -25.92 -8.01
C LEU A 467 26.37 -24.71 -8.70
N PHE A 468 27.11 -23.98 -9.52
CA PHE A 468 26.67 -22.69 -10.06
C PHE A 468 26.60 -22.67 -11.59
N ARG A 469 25.81 -21.75 -12.13
CA ARG A 469 25.94 -21.26 -13.51
C ARG A 469 25.99 -19.73 -13.51
N ALA A 470 26.98 -19.16 -14.17
CA ALA A 470 27.08 -17.71 -14.36
C ALA A 470 26.26 -17.29 -15.59
N MET A 471 25.28 -16.41 -15.40
CA MET A 471 24.37 -16.01 -16.50
C MET A 471 24.29 -14.49 -16.66
N LYS A 472 23.89 -14.03 -17.86
CA LYS A 472 23.48 -12.64 -18.08
C LYS A 472 22.04 -12.44 -17.57
N THR A 473 21.66 -11.21 -17.22
CA THR A 473 20.25 -10.92 -16.87
C THR A 473 19.34 -11.35 -18.00
N MET A 474 18.16 -11.89 -17.70
CA MET A 474 17.10 -12.07 -18.69
C MET A 474 16.48 -10.72 -19.05
N ARG A 475 15.66 -10.68 -20.10
CA ARG A 475 14.81 -9.53 -20.50
C ARG A 475 13.42 -10.06 -20.87
N GLU A 476 12.34 -9.44 -20.40
CA GLU A 476 10.98 -9.95 -20.63
C GLU A 476 10.63 -10.09 -22.12
N VAL A 477 11.10 -9.15 -22.93
CA VAL A 477 10.76 -8.98 -24.35
C VAL A 477 11.81 -9.54 -25.32
N ASP A 478 12.75 -10.37 -24.85
CA ASP A 478 13.76 -10.97 -25.70
C ASP A 478 13.36 -12.41 -26.09
N ASP A 479 13.32 -12.70 -27.39
CA ASP A 479 12.85 -13.97 -27.93
C ASP A 479 13.78 -15.17 -27.63
N VAL A 480 14.96 -14.92 -27.05
CA VAL A 480 16.01 -15.94 -26.81
C VAL A 480 16.31 -16.12 -25.32
N HIS A 481 16.36 -15.03 -24.54
CA HIS A 481 16.72 -15.06 -23.11
C HIS A 481 15.76 -14.23 -22.24
N CYS A 482 14.47 -14.51 -22.39
CA CYS A 482 13.41 -14.18 -21.42
C CYS A 482 13.16 -15.35 -20.44
N PRO A 483 12.43 -15.15 -19.33
CA PRO A 483 12.17 -16.22 -18.34
C PRO A 483 11.58 -17.50 -18.94
N LYS A 484 10.64 -17.35 -19.88
CA LYS A 484 9.95 -18.46 -20.54
C LYS A 484 10.90 -19.36 -21.35
N GLU A 485 11.77 -18.76 -22.17
CA GLU A 485 12.71 -19.53 -22.99
C GLU A 485 13.91 -20.00 -22.15
N PHE A 486 14.33 -19.23 -21.14
CA PHE A 486 15.32 -19.66 -20.16
C PHE A 486 14.90 -20.95 -19.44
N VAL A 487 13.64 -21.04 -18.99
CA VAL A 487 13.10 -22.24 -18.34
C VAL A 487 13.21 -23.46 -19.26
N LYS A 488 12.84 -23.33 -20.55
CA LYS A 488 12.87 -24.42 -21.53
C LYS A 488 14.27 -24.92 -21.89
N HIS A 489 15.30 -24.09 -21.71
CA HIS A 489 16.66 -24.39 -22.20
C HIS A 489 17.70 -24.58 -21.09
N PHE A 490 17.47 -24.01 -19.90
CA PHE A 490 18.47 -23.96 -18.84
C PHE A 490 17.95 -24.35 -17.46
N SER A 491 16.65 -24.58 -17.25
CA SER A 491 16.15 -25.05 -15.93
C SER A 491 16.49 -26.51 -15.67
N ARG A 492 16.46 -26.92 -14.39
CA ARG A 492 16.55 -28.32 -13.94
C ARG A 492 15.46 -29.24 -14.52
N ASN A 493 14.38 -28.66 -15.07
CA ASN A 493 13.30 -29.42 -15.72
C ASN A 493 13.57 -29.64 -17.22
N ALA A 494 14.56 -28.94 -17.79
CA ALA A 494 14.97 -29.04 -19.19
C ALA A 494 16.30 -29.81 -19.36
N VAL A 495 17.23 -29.65 -18.43
CA VAL A 495 18.55 -30.31 -18.42
C VAL A 495 18.87 -30.79 -17.01
N GLU A 496 19.48 -31.96 -16.85
CA GLU A 496 19.74 -32.59 -15.55
C GLU A 496 20.58 -31.70 -14.63
N ASP A 497 21.65 -31.10 -15.16
CA ASP A 497 22.52 -30.12 -14.50
C ASP A 497 22.01 -28.66 -14.61
N GLY A 498 20.71 -28.50 -14.87
CA GLY A 498 20.05 -27.23 -15.07
C GLY A 498 19.82 -26.42 -13.79
N VAL A 499 19.42 -25.17 -13.97
CA VAL A 499 19.19 -24.21 -12.89
C VAL A 499 17.90 -24.54 -12.13
N ALA A 500 18.03 -24.76 -10.83
CA ALA A 500 16.91 -24.89 -9.90
C ALA A 500 16.49 -23.54 -9.29
N ILE A 501 17.45 -22.64 -9.09
CA ILE A 501 17.28 -21.38 -8.34
C ILE A 501 18.09 -20.28 -9.02
N VAL A 502 17.51 -19.09 -9.18
CA VAL A 502 18.15 -17.89 -9.74
C VAL A 502 18.43 -16.87 -8.64
N VAL A 503 19.69 -16.47 -8.48
CA VAL A 503 20.13 -15.38 -7.60
C VAL A 503 20.49 -14.16 -8.44
N ASP A 504 19.64 -13.14 -8.39
CA ASP A 504 19.86 -11.84 -9.02
C ASP A 504 20.67 -10.92 -8.09
N ILE A 505 21.95 -10.73 -8.41
CA ILE A 505 22.87 -9.87 -7.64
C ILE A 505 22.87 -8.39 -8.11
N SER A 506 21.96 -7.99 -8.99
CA SER A 506 21.88 -6.62 -9.52
C SER A 506 21.15 -5.66 -8.56
N HIS A 507 21.52 -4.36 -8.60
CA HIS A 507 20.91 -3.34 -7.73
C HIS A 507 19.50 -2.93 -8.18
N GLU A 508 19.31 -2.73 -9.48
CA GLU A 508 18.05 -2.29 -10.08
C GLU A 508 17.03 -3.44 -10.10
N THR A 509 15.74 -3.14 -10.12
CA THR A 509 14.68 -4.11 -10.40
C THR A 509 15.00 -4.86 -11.70
N PRO A 510 14.85 -6.20 -11.77
CA PRO A 510 15.13 -6.95 -12.98
C PRO A 510 14.29 -6.46 -14.16
N VAL A 511 14.87 -6.51 -15.36
CA VAL A 511 14.17 -6.15 -16.62
C VAL A 511 13.32 -7.31 -17.18
N TYR A 512 12.87 -8.17 -16.28
CA TYR A 512 12.03 -9.34 -16.51
C TYR A 512 11.23 -9.63 -15.23
N HIS A 513 10.10 -10.33 -15.34
CA HIS A 513 9.24 -10.62 -14.21
C HIS A 513 9.62 -11.98 -13.57
N PRO A 514 10.07 -12.01 -12.29
CA PRO A 514 10.55 -13.25 -11.65
C PRO A 514 9.55 -14.40 -11.66
N LYS A 515 8.25 -14.10 -11.57
CA LYS A 515 7.18 -15.09 -11.60
C LYS A 515 7.20 -16.04 -12.81
N GLY A 516 7.73 -15.61 -13.96
CA GLY A 516 7.90 -16.50 -15.11
C GLY A 516 8.88 -17.66 -14.89
N LEU A 517 9.75 -17.55 -13.88
CA LEU A 517 10.62 -18.62 -13.37
C LEU A 517 9.88 -19.46 -12.32
N GLU A 518 9.22 -18.78 -11.37
CA GLU A 518 8.54 -19.39 -10.22
C GLU A 518 7.38 -20.29 -10.65
N ASP A 519 6.57 -19.85 -11.62
CA ASP A 519 5.46 -20.62 -12.20
C ASP A 519 5.95 -21.93 -12.89
N ALA A 520 7.25 -22.03 -13.20
CA ALA A 520 7.90 -23.21 -13.75
C ALA A 520 8.77 -23.99 -12.73
N GLY A 521 8.71 -23.62 -11.45
CA GLY A 521 9.46 -24.29 -10.37
C GLY A 521 10.94 -23.90 -10.27
N VAL A 522 11.33 -22.75 -10.83
CA VAL A 522 12.66 -22.15 -10.61
C VAL A 522 12.52 -21.03 -9.60
N GLU A 523 13.08 -21.20 -8.40
CA GLU A 523 12.97 -20.22 -7.31
C GLU A 523 13.82 -18.97 -7.60
N TYR A 524 13.37 -17.79 -7.17
CA TYR A 524 14.06 -16.52 -7.41
C TYR A 524 14.45 -15.81 -6.10
N HIS A 525 15.71 -15.40 -6.01
CA HIS A 525 16.27 -14.66 -4.88
C HIS A 525 16.94 -13.36 -5.35
N LYS A 526 16.60 -12.24 -4.71
CA LYS A 526 17.20 -10.92 -4.99
C LYS A 526 18.24 -10.57 -3.93
N PHE A 527 19.48 -10.36 -4.34
CA PHE A 527 20.60 -9.96 -3.48
C PHE A 527 21.24 -8.66 -4.01
N PRO A 528 20.66 -7.47 -3.74
CA PRO A 528 21.05 -6.24 -4.41
C PRO A 528 22.44 -5.76 -3.97
N THR A 529 23.36 -5.59 -4.92
CA THR A 529 24.74 -5.12 -4.66
C THR A 529 25.08 -3.88 -5.49
N VAL A 530 26.00 -3.03 -5.02
CA VAL A 530 26.38 -1.79 -5.71
C VAL A 530 27.04 -2.09 -7.07
N SER A 531 26.72 -1.29 -8.09
CA SER A 531 27.20 -1.52 -9.46
C SER A 531 28.57 -0.88 -9.70
N LYS A 532 29.45 -1.58 -10.42
CA LYS A 532 30.84 -1.20 -10.76
C LYS A 532 31.85 -1.16 -9.60
N GLU A 533 31.39 -1.22 -8.35
CA GLU A 533 32.25 -1.37 -7.17
C GLU A 533 32.53 -2.86 -6.88
N THR A 534 33.63 -3.14 -6.19
CA THR A 534 33.99 -4.50 -5.77
C THR A 534 33.28 -4.86 -4.46
N PRO A 535 32.61 -6.04 -4.35
CA PRO A 535 31.88 -6.42 -3.14
C PRO A 535 32.73 -6.43 -1.87
N LYS A 536 32.22 -5.76 -0.84
CA LYS A 536 32.82 -5.70 0.50
C LYS A 536 32.80 -7.07 1.17
N ALA A 537 33.59 -7.23 2.24
CA ALA A 537 33.59 -8.47 3.03
C ALA A 537 32.19 -8.83 3.55
N GLU A 538 31.46 -7.85 4.07
CA GLU A 538 30.06 -7.99 4.53
C GLU A 538 29.10 -8.44 3.42
N GLU A 539 29.23 -7.89 2.21
CA GLU A 539 28.40 -8.30 1.05
C GLU A 539 28.72 -9.74 0.62
N VAL A 540 29.99 -10.15 0.68
CA VAL A 540 30.40 -11.53 0.37
C VAL A 540 29.90 -12.51 1.43
N GLN A 541 30.00 -12.17 2.72
CA GLN A 541 29.42 -13.00 3.78
C GLN A 541 27.90 -13.15 3.59
N GLY A 542 27.17 -12.07 3.34
CA GLY A 542 25.73 -12.13 3.09
C GLY A 542 25.34 -12.97 1.84
N PHE A 543 26.19 -12.99 0.81
CA PHE A 543 26.00 -13.88 -0.35
C PHE A 543 26.28 -15.34 0.01
N ILE A 544 27.34 -15.62 0.77
CA ILE A 544 27.68 -16.97 1.25
C ILE A 544 26.53 -17.51 2.12
N ASP A 545 26.07 -16.74 3.11
CA ASP A 545 24.97 -17.11 4.01
C ASP A 545 23.67 -17.39 3.23
N LEU A 546 23.37 -16.59 2.19
CA LEU A 546 22.25 -16.82 1.29
C LEU A 546 22.39 -18.15 0.53
N VAL A 547 23.56 -18.41 -0.07
CA VAL A 547 23.79 -19.65 -0.83
C VAL A 547 23.78 -20.88 0.09
N ASP A 548 24.34 -20.79 1.29
CA ASP A 548 24.32 -21.90 2.26
C ASP A 548 22.88 -22.23 2.67
N LYS A 549 22.07 -21.22 3.01
CA LYS A 549 20.64 -21.38 3.28
C LYS A 549 19.89 -21.96 2.07
N ILE A 550 20.24 -21.56 0.85
CA ILE A 550 19.69 -22.13 -0.38
C ILE A 550 20.05 -23.62 -0.51
N ARG A 551 21.27 -24.03 -0.16
CA ARG A 551 21.73 -25.44 -0.20
C ARG A 551 21.07 -26.31 0.88
N GLU A 552 20.58 -25.73 1.97
CA GLU A 552 19.73 -26.44 2.95
C GLU A 552 18.35 -26.78 2.38
N THR A 553 17.89 -26.07 1.35
CA THR A 553 16.66 -26.44 0.64
C THR A 553 16.90 -27.69 -0.21
N LYS A 554 15.92 -28.62 -0.22
CA LYS A 554 15.97 -29.82 -1.06
C LYS A 554 15.76 -29.55 -2.56
N MET A 555 15.93 -28.30 -3.01
CA MET A 555 15.76 -27.90 -4.41
C MET A 555 17.08 -27.93 -5.19
N VAL A 556 18.23 -27.74 -4.52
CA VAL A 556 19.58 -27.82 -5.12
C VAL A 556 20.21 -29.17 -4.77
N VAL A 557 19.64 -30.25 -5.30
CA VAL A 557 20.23 -31.59 -5.23
C VAL A 557 21.08 -31.80 -6.49
N PRO A 558 22.37 -32.14 -6.37
CA PRO A 558 23.21 -32.42 -7.53
C PRO A 558 22.58 -33.46 -8.46
N PRO A 559 22.64 -33.26 -9.80
CA PRO A 559 23.46 -32.27 -10.49
C PRO A 559 22.85 -30.86 -10.66
N ALA A 560 21.67 -30.57 -10.10
CA ALA A 560 21.01 -29.27 -10.29
C ALA A 560 21.82 -28.09 -9.71
N THR A 561 21.78 -26.94 -10.39
CA THR A 561 22.65 -25.78 -10.13
C THR A 561 21.90 -24.50 -9.73
N ILE A 562 22.64 -23.53 -9.20
CA ILE A 562 22.19 -22.17 -8.86
C ILE A 562 22.67 -21.20 -9.96
N GLY A 563 21.74 -20.57 -10.67
CA GLY A 563 22.03 -19.55 -11.67
C GLY A 563 22.28 -18.20 -10.99
N VAL A 564 23.47 -17.61 -11.14
CA VAL A 564 23.81 -16.32 -10.52
C VAL A 564 24.06 -15.27 -11.58
N HIS A 565 23.37 -14.12 -11.48
CA HIS A 565 23.39 -13.09 -12.52
C HIS A 565 23.54 -11.68 -11.98
N CYS A 566 24.42 -10.91 -12.63
CA CYS A 566 24.33 -9.45 -12.65
C CYS A 566 23.75 -9.03 -14.00
N HIS A 567 24.18 -7.92 -14.58
CA HIS A 567 23.73 -7.54 -15.93
C HIS A 567 24.33 -8.46 -17.03
N TYR A 568 25.65 -8.70 -17.02
CA TYR A 568 26.34 -9.49 -18.06
C TYR A 568 26.85 -10.87 -17.60
N GLY A 569 26.88 -11.15 -16.29
CA GLY A 569 27.40 -12.41 -15.76
C GLY A 569 28.92 -12.58 -15.85
N PHE A 570 29.70 -11.52 -15.53
CA PHE A 570 31.18 -11.55 -15.51
C PHE A 570 31.76 -11.06 -14.18
N ASN A 571 32.00 -9.75 -14.00
CA ASN A 571 32.83 -9.25 -12.89
C ASN A 571 32.27 -9.56 -11.48
N ARG A 572 31.11 -8.99 -11.12
CA ARG A 572 30.51 -9.22 -9.80
C ARG A 572 30.10 -10.69 -9.61
N THR A 573 29.51 -11.30 -10.63
CA THR A 573 29.13 -12.72 -10.61
C THR A 573 30.33 -13.60 -10.32
N GLY A 574 31.42 -13.48 -11.09
CA GLY A 574 32.65 -14.24 -10.87
C GLY A 574 33.29 -13.95 -9.53
N PHE A 575 33.30 -12.69 -9.07
CA PHE A 575 33.82 -12.34 -7.74
C PHE A 575 33.08 -13.10 -6.63
N PHE A 576 31.75 -13.07 -6.60
CA PHE A 576 30.97 -13.81 -5.61
C PHE A 576 31.14 -15.34 -5.72
N LEU A 577 31.13 -15.89 -6.94
CA LEU A 577 31.31 -17.33 -7.15
C LEU A 577 32.71 -17.79 -6.73
N ILE A 578 33.76 -17.04 -7.07
CA ILE A 578 35.14 -17.36 -6.69
C ILE A 578 35.32 -17.26 -5.17
N CYS A 579 34.76 -16.24 -4.51
CA CYS A 579 34.77 -16.17 -3.05
C CYS A 579 34.09 -17.41 -2.43
N TYR A 580 32.92 -17.80 -2.92
CA TYR A 580 32.21 -19.00 -2.42
C TYR A 580 33.01 -20.29 -2.66
N MET A 581 33.63 -20.45 -3.83
CA MET A 581 34.47 -21.62 -4.14
C MET A 581 35.65 -21.72 -3.17
N VAL A 582 36.32 -20.61 -2.85
CA VAL A 582 37.45 -20.57 -1.90
C VAL A 582 36.98 -20.79 -0.46
N GLU A 583 35.90 -20.12 -0.02
CA GLU A 583 35.47 -20.14 1.39
C GLU A 583 34.61 -21.35 1.78
N ARG A 584 33.96 -22.03 0.83
CA ARG A 584 33.01 -23.12 1.08
C ARG A 584 33.27 -24.43 0.32
N LEU A 585 34.05 -24.41 -0.76
CA LEU A 585 34.30 -25.59 -1.60
C LEU A 585 35.79 -26.01 -1.64
N ASP A 586 36.62 -25.45 -0.76
CA ASP A 586 38.07 -25.76 -0.60
C ASP A 586 38.92 -25.54 -1.87
N TYR A 587 38.47 -24.63 -2.75
CA TYR A 587 39.28 -24.26 -3.92
C TYR A 587 40.43 -23.35 -3.53
N ARG A 588 41.60 -23.57 -4.14
CA ARG A 588 42.65 -22.56 -4.19
C ARG A 588 42.19 -21.40 -5.07
N LEU A 589 42.56 -20.17 -4.70
CA LEU A 589 42.16 -18.96 -5.43
C LEU A 589 42.51 -19.03 -6.93
N GLN A 590 43.71 -19.52 -7.30
CA GLN A 590 44.12 -19.59 -8.70
C GLN A 590 43.22 -20.55 -9.49
N ASP A 591 42.86 -21.68 -8.89
CA ASP A 591 42.06 -22.73 -9.52
C ASP A 591 40.60 -22.26 -9.67
N ALA A 592 40.05 -21.54 -8.68
CA ALA A 592 38.72 -20.93 -8.78
C ALA A 592 38.64 -19.82 -9.84
N ILE A 593 39.68 -18.96 -9.94
CA ILE A 593 39.77 -17.96 -11.03
C ILE A 593 39.85 -18.66 -12.40
N ALA A 594 40.66 -19.71 -12.51
CA ALA A 594 40.83 -20.47 -13.75
C ALA A 594 39.53 -21.16 -14.19
N GLU A 595 38.84 -21.85 -13.28
CA GLU A 595 37.57 -22.49 -13.61
C GLU A 595 36.50 -21.47 -14.02
N PHE A 596 36.34 -20.35 -13.29
CA PHE A 596 35.40 -19.32 -13.71
C PHE A 596 35.74 -18.75 -15.10
N ALA A 597 37.03 -18.58 -15.41
CA ALA A 597 37.48 -18.12 -16.72
C ALA A 597 37.25 -19.14 -17.84
N GLU A 598 37.41 -20.44 -17.55
CA GLU A 598 37.14 -21.53 -18.49
C GLU A 598 35.65 -21.66 -18.79
N LYS A 599 34.79 -21.70 -17.76
CA LYS A 599 33.34 -21.91 -17.94
C LYS A 599 32.61 -20.65 -18.41
N ARG A 600 33.16 -19.45 -18.15
CA ARG A 600 32.57 -18.15 -18.54
C ARG A 600 33.61 -17.22 -19.21
N PRO A 601 34.15 -17.55 -20.39
CA PRO A 601 35.26 -16.82 -21.00
C PRO A 601 34.99 -15.33 -21.22
N PRO A 602 35.96 -14.44 -20.94
CA PRO A 602 37.33 -14.66 -20.44
C PRO A 602 37.43 -14.61 -18.90
N GLY A 603 36.34 -14.85 -18.17
CA GLY A 603 36.26 -14.71 -16.72
C GLY A 603 36.01 -13.27 -16.24
N VAL A 604 36.59 -12.92 -15.09
CA VAL A 604 36.49 -11.58 -14.50
C VAL A 604 37.29 -10.58 -15.34
N LYS A 605 36.60 -9.67 -16.02
CA LYS A 605 37.17 -8.77 -17.04
C LYS A 605 37.91 -7.55 -16.47
N HIS A 606 37.67 -7.20 -15.20
CA HIS A 606 38.22 -6.01 -14.57
C HIS A 606 39.31 -6.39 -13.56
N SER A 607 40.53 -5.88 -13.78
CA SER A 607 41.69 -6.17 -12.94
C SER A 607 41.48 -5.82 -11.45
N HIS A 608 40.76 -4.74 -11.11
CA HIS A 608 40.48 -4.39 -9.72
C HIS A 608 39.65 -5.43 -8.94
N PHE A 609 38.77 -6.18 -9.62
CA PHE A 609 38.07 -7.31 -9.00
C PHE A 609 39.04 -8.47 -8.73
N VAL A 610 39.90 -8.80 -9.69
CA VAL A 610 40.91 -9.86 -9.55
C VAL A 610 41.91 -9.51 -8.45
N ASN A 611 42.41 -8.27 -8.44
CA ASN A 611 43.36 -7.79 -7.43
C ASN A 611 42.78 -7.86 -6.01
N GLU A 612 41.52 -7.49 -5.80
CA GLU A 612 40.87 -7.61 -4.49
C GLU A 612 40.72 -9.07 -4.05
N LEU A 613 40.47 -10.02 -4.95
CA LEU A 613 40.47 -11.46 -4.60
C LEU A 613 41.86 -11.90 -4.11
N TYR A 614 42.93 -11.47 -4.78
CA TYR A 614 44.30 -11.74 -4.32
C TYR A 614 44.60 -11.04 -2.98
N VAL A 615 44.21 -9.78 -2.80
CA VAL A 615 44.35 -9.05 -1.52
C VAL A 615 43.58 -9.73 -0.38
N ARG A 616 42.47 -10.42 -0.68
CA ARG A 616 41.65 -11.14 0.29
C ARG A 616 42.22 -12.51 0.68
N TYR A 617 42.64 -13.33 -0.29
CA TYR A 617 42.98 -14.74 -0.03
C TYR A 617 44.46 -15.11 -0.21
N ALA A 618 45.29 -14.28 -0.84
CA ALA A 618 46.72 -14.57 -1.02
C ALA A 618 47.61 -13.98 0.08
N VAL A 619 47.04 -13.27 1.06
CA VAL A 619 47.79 -12.37 1.93
C VAL A 619 47.40 -12.53 3.41
N HIS A 620 48.15 -13.37 4.14
CA HIS A 620 48.23 -13.33 5.60
C HIS A 620 49.02 -12.09 6.09
N MET A 621 48.55 -10.88 5.78
CA MET A 621 49.11 -9.64 6.35
C MET A 621 48.21 -9.13 7.47
N GLU A 622 48.80 -8.96 8.66
CA GLU A 622 48.22 -8.15 9.73
C GLU A 622 48.01 -6.71 9.24
N ARG A 623 46.76 -6.33 8.97
CA ARG A 623 46.41 -4.96 8.60
C ARG A 623 46.50 -4.05 9.83
N ARG A 624 47.65 -3.38 10.02
CA ARG A 624 47.75 -2.26 10.96
C ARG A 624 46.93 -1.08 10.43
N GLY A 625 46.10 -0.49 11.28
CA GLY A 625 45.10 0.50 10.88
C GLY A 625 45.70 1.77 10.26
N THR A 626 45.09 2.25 9.17
CA THR A 626 45.45 3.52 8.55
C THR A 626 44.84 4.68 9.35
N VAL A 627 45.69 5.53 9.92
CA VAL A 627 45.25 6.82 10.48
C VAL A 627 45.00 7.78 9.32
N VAL A 628 43.78 8.31 9.22
CA VAL A 628 43.43 9.42 8.33
C VAL A 628 43.12 10.61 9.24
N GLY A 629 43.83 11.72 9.04
CA GLY A 629 43.65 12.98 9.78
C GLY A 629 42.79 13.99 9.03
#